data_AF-A0A920ICK1-F1
#
_entry.id   AF-A0A920ICK1-F1
#
_cell.length_a   1.000
_cell.length_b   1.000
_cell.length_c   1.000
_cell.angle_alpha   90.00
_cell.angle_beta   90.00
_cell.angle_gamma   90.00
#
_symmetry.space_group_name_H-M   'P 1'
#
loop_
_entity.id
_entity.type
_entity.pdbx_description
1 polymer ?
#
loop_
_entity_poly.entity_id
_entity_poly.type
_entity_poly.pdbx_seq_one_letter_code
_entity_poly.pdbx_strand_id
1 'polypeptide(L)' 'MGVEPLVSHFFVFYYGVLADITPPVALAAYAASGISGSNPFTTGNTAFRLGIAKALVPFVFVYSPALLLVAEGFHGRPFL' A
#
# COMPACT_ATOMS: atom_id res chain seq x y z
N MET A 1 -14.65 2.00 -17.64
CA MET A 1 -13.20 1.82 -17.57
C MET A 1 -12.94 0.32 -17.42
N GLY A 2 -12.36 -0.34 -18.43
CA GLY A 2 -12.20 -1.80 -18.47
C GLY A 2 -11.09 -2.33 -17.55
N VAL A 3 -11.16 -2.04 -16.26
CA VAL A 3 -10.22 -2.52 -15.24
C VAL A 3 -10.95 -3.51 -14.35
N GLU A 4 -10.34 -4.67 -14.09
CA GLU A 4 -10.90 -5.70 -13.23
C GLU A 4 -11.24 -5.12 -11.84
N PRO A 5 -12.39 -5.48 -11.24
CA PRO A 5 -12.77 -4.96 -9.93
C PRO A 5 -11.67 -5.19 -8.88
N LEU A 6 -11.05 -6.37 -8.85
CA LEU A 6 -10.00 -6.68 -7.89
C LEU A 6 -8.82 -5.69 -7.96
N VAL A 7 -8.36 -5.38 -9.18
CA VAL A 7 -7.28 -4.41 -9.42
C VAL A 7 -7.68 -3.03 -8.89
N SER A 8 -8.93 -2.62 -9.14
CA SER A 8 -9.45 -1.32 -8.69
C SER A 8 -9.52 -1.21 -7.16
N HIS A 9 -9.97 -2.26 -6.46
CA HIS A 9 -10.01 -2.27 -5.00
C HIS A 9 -8.59 -2.24 -4.39
N PHE A 10 -7.66 -3.02 -4.95
CA PHE A 10 -6.27 -3.02 -4.48
C PHE A 10 -5.56 -1.69 -4.73
N PHE A 11 -5.93 -0.99 -5.81
CA PHE A 11 -5.45 0.36 -6.08
C PHE A 11 -5.80 1.31 -4.93
N VAL A 12 -7.09 1.36 -4.55
CA VAL A 12 -7.56 2.22 -3.45
C VAL A 12 -7.00 1.75 -2.10
N PHE A 13 -6.93 0.44 -1.86
CA PHE A 13 -6.39 -0.13 -0.63
C PHE A 13 -4.93 0.29 -0.40
N TYR A 14 -4.05 0.17 -1.40
CA TYR A 14 -2.65 0.58 -1.27
C TYR A 14 -2.48 2.08 -1.04
N TYR A 15 -3.32 2.91 -1.67
CA TYR A 15 -3.35 4.34 -1.39
C TYR A 15 -3.89 4.67 0.00
N GLY A 16 -4.83 3.88 0.54
CA GLY A 16 -5.27 3.98 1.93
C GLY A 16 -4.14 3.70 2.92
N VAL A 17 -3.36 2.65 2.68
CA VAL A 17 -2.16 2.33 3.49
C VAL A 17 -1.09 3.41 3.35
N LEU A 18 -0.90 3.96 2.15
CA LEU A 18 0.04 5.06 1.93
C LEU A 18 -0.41 6.36 2.63
N ALA A 19 -1.72 6.63 2.69
CA ALA A 19 -2.26 7.79 3.39
C ALA A 19 -1.95 7.74 4.89
N ASP A 20 -2.03 6.56 5.50
CA ASP A 20 -1.75 6.37 6.93
C ASP A 20 -0.30 6.71 7.33
N ILE A 21 0.68 6.58 6.41
CA ILE A 21 2.08 6.92 6.71
C ILE A 21 2.43 8.40 6.47
N THR A 22 1.48 9.23 5.99
CA THR A 22 1.74 10.66 5.74
C THR A 22 1.82 11.46 7.06
N PRO A 23 2.84 12.32 7.27
CA PRO A 23 2.78 13.33 8.35
C PRO A 23 1.68 14.34 7.99
N PRO A 24 0.69 14.70 8.85
CA PRO A 24 0.61 14.65 10.31
C PRO A 24 -0.20 13.48 10.91
N VAL A 25 -0.55 12.46 10.13
CA VAL A 25 -1.46 11.36 10.54
C VAL A 25 -0.76 10.01 10.74
N ALA A 26 0.58 9.97 10.67
CA ALA A 26 1.43 8.79 10.81
C ALA A 26 1.40 8.13 12.20
N LEU A 27 0.24 7.59 12.59
CA LEU A 27 -0.07 7.12 13.94
C LEU A 27 0.93 6.07 14.44
N ALA A 28 1.23 5.06 13.62
CA ALA A 28 2.16 4.00 14.00
C ALA A 28 3.59 4.53 14.25
N ALA A 29 4.07 5.44 13.40
CA ALA A 29 5.39 6.04 13.54
C ALA A 29 5.45 6.96 14.78
N TYR A 30 4.37 7.68 15.06
CA TYR A 30 4.29 8.55 16.24
C TYR A 30 4.20 7.75 17.53
N ALA A 31 3.46 6.64 17.56
CA ALA A 31 3.45 5.72 18.69
C ALA A 31 4.85 5.12 18.94
N ALA A 32 5.54 4.67 17.88
CA ALA A 32 6.90 4.15 17.99
C ALA A 32 7.92 5.22 18.45
N SER A 33 7.68 6.49 18.10
CA SER A 33 8.54 7.60 18.54
C SER A 33 8.50 7.81 20.06
N GLY A 34 7.33 7.59 20.69
CA GLY A 34 7.17 7.68 22.14
C GLY A 34 7.94 6.59 22.90
N ILE A 35 8.04 5.39 22.32
CA ILE A 35 8.82 4.28 22.91
C ILE A 35 10.33 4.50 22.71
N SER A 36 10.74 5.04 21.56
CA SER A 36 12.15 5.27 21.22
C SER A 36 12.72 6.60 21.74
N GLY A 37 11.89 7.49 22.27
CA GLY A 37 12.30 8.82 22.72
C GLY A 37 12.68 9.79 21.58
N SER A 38 12.23 9.52 20.35
CA SER A 38 12.49 10.37 19.18
C SER A 38 11.39 11.41 18.95
N ASN A 39 11.68 12.47 18.20
CA ASN A 39 10.67 13.46 17.85
C ASN A 39 9.64 12.85 16.87
N PRO A 40 8.34 12.83 17.20
CA PRO A 40 7.31 12.16 16.39
C PRO A 40 7.30 12.63 14.93
N PHE A 41 7.39 13.94 14.71
CA PHE A 41 7.32 14.52 13.37
C PHE A 41 8.52 14.11 12.51
N THR A 42 9.73 14.11 13.09
CA THR A 42 10.94 13.64 12.37
C THR A 42 10.88 12.16 12.05
N THR A 43 10.35 11.34 12.97
CA THR A 43 10.17 9.90 12.78
C THR A 43 9.13 9.61 11.70
N GLY A 44 8.00 10.31 11.70
CA GLY A 44 6.98 10.21 10.66
C GLY A 44 7.49 10.64 9.28
N ASN A 45 8.23 11.75 9.19
CA ASN A 45 8.81 12.20 7.92
C ASN A 45 9.84 11.18 7.38
N THR A 46 10.64 10.58 8.26
CA THR A 46 11.59 9.53 7.90
C THR A 46 10.85 8.28 7.41
N ALA A 47 9.84 7.82 8.15
CA ALA A 47 9.01 6.68 7.77
C ALA A 47 8.31 6.92 6.41
N PHE A 48 7.77 8.11 6.17
CA PHE A 48 7.15 8.47 4.90
C PHE A 48 8.13 8.42 3.73
N ARG A 49 9.33 8.98 3.90
CA ARG A 49 10.38 8.96 2.86
C ARG A 49 10.85 7.54 2.53
N LEU A 50 10.90 6.66 3.52
CA LEU A 50 11.19 5.24 3.31
C LEU A 50 10.02 4.50 2.65
N GLY A 51 8.78 4.88 2.99
CA GLY A 51 7.56 4.23 2.51
C GLY A 51 7.04 4.70 1.15
N ILE A 52 7.52 5.84 0.62
CA ILE A 52 6.98 6.46 -0.61
C ILE A 52 7.05 5.54 -1.83
N ALA A 53 8.00 4.59 -1.85
CA ALA A 53 8.09 3.57 -2.90
C ALA A 53 6.78 2.78 -3.10
N LYS A 54 5.94 2.67 -2.06
CA LYS A 54 4.62 2.03 -2.13
C LYS A 54 3.66 2.73 -3.09
N ALA A 55 3.87 4.00 -3.40
CA ALA A 55 3.05 4.74 -4.37
C ALA A 55 3.08 4.15 -5.79
N LEU A 56 4.13 3.39 -6.13
CA LEU A 56 4.27 2.77 -7.45
C LEU A 56 3.50 1.45 -7.57
N VAL A 57 3.27 0.75 -6.46
CA VAL A 57 2.67 -0.59 -6.45
C VAL A 57 1.27 -0.64 -7.08
N PRO A 58 0.35 0.31 -6.82
CA PRO A 58 -0.95 0.36 -7.48
C PRO A 58 -0.86 0.42 -9.01
N PHE A 59 0.09 1.19 -9.55
CA PHE A 59 0.28 1.30 -11.00
C PHE A 59 0.79 -0.02 -11.58
N VAL A 60 1.69 -0.70 -10.89
CA VAL A 60 2.19 -2.02 -11.30
C VAL A 60 1.05 -3.03 -11.41
N PHE A 61 0.07 -3.02 -10.50
CA PHE A 61 -1.10 -3.90 -10.60
C PHE A 61 -2.03 -3.59 -11.77
N VAL A 62 -2.14 -2.32 -12.17
CA VAL A 62 -2.92 -1.93 -13.35
C VAL A 62 -2.24 -2.39 -14.64
N TYR A 63 -0.92 -2.26 -14.74
CA TYR A 63 -0.16 -2.67 -15.93
C TYR A 63 0.12 -4.17 -16.00
N SER A 64 0.15 -4.86 -14.84
CA SER A 64 0.35 -6.30 -14.74
C SER A 64 -0.67 -6.93 -13.78
N PRO A 65 -1.95 -7.07 -14.19
CA PRO A 65 -2.99 -7.69 -13.36
C PRO A 65 -2.69 -9.12 -12.96
N ALA A 66 -1.84 -9.82 -13.71
CA ALA A 66 -1.37 -11.18 -13.41
C ALA A 66 -0.69 -11.28 -12.03
N LEU A 67 -0.11 -10.20 -11.50
CA LEU A 67 0.45 -10.14 -10.15
C LEU A 67 -0.62 -10.30 -9.06
N LEU A 68 -1.87 -9.94 -9.37
CA LEU A 68 -3.04 -10.17 -8.52
C LEU A 68 -3.77 -11.46 -8.89
N LEU A 69 -3.12 -12.38 -9.61
CA LEU A 69 -3.70 -13.59 -10.14
C LEU A 69 -4.87 -13.35 -11.12
N VAL A 70 -4.96 -12.13 -11.66
CA VAL A 70 -5.89 -11.78 -12.74
C VAL A 70 -5.17 -12.03 -14.06
N ALA A 71 -5.20 -13.28 -14.51
CA ALA A 71 -4.61 -13.69 -15.79
C ALA A 71 -5.63 -14.49 -16.59
N GLU A 72 -5.63 -14.33 -17.92
CA GLU A 72 -6.49 -15.13 -18.80
C GLU A 72 -6.17 -16.62 -18.63
N GLY A 73 -7.20 -17.41 -18.34
CA GLY A 73 -7.06 -18.86 -18.10
C GLY A 73 -6.67 -19.25 -16.67
N PHE A 74 -6.39 -18.30 -15.76
CA PHE A 74 -6.23 -18.60 -14.34
C PHE A 74 -7.60 -18.70 -13.65
N HIS A 75 -8.19 -19.89 -13.71
CA HIS A 75 -9.27 -20.29 -12.81
C HIS A 75 -8.61 -21.06 -11.68
N GLY A 76 -8.53 -20.46 -10.48
CA GLY A 76 -8.00 -21.14 -9.29
C GLY A 76 -8.64 -22.52 -9.19
N ARG A 77 -7.83 -23.57 -9.31
CA ARG A 77 -8.34 -24.95 -9.26
C ARG A 77 -9.08 -25.09 -7.93
N PRO A 78 -10.35 -25.53 -7.92
CA PRO A 78 -11.04 -25.74 -6.66
C PRO A 78 -10.19 -26.68 -5.81
N PHE A 79 -10.01 -26.34 -4.53
CA PHE A 79 -9.20 -27.11 -3.58
C PHE A 79 -9.87 -28.43 -3.14
N LEU A 80 -10.62 -29.06 -4.04
CA LEU A 80 -11.36 -30.31 -3.86
C LEU A 80 -11.18 -31.20 -5.08
#